data_AF-A0A840SDA9-F1
#
_entry.id   AF-A0A840SDA9-F1
#
_cell.length_a   1.000
_cell.length_b   1.000
_cell.length_c   1.000
_cell.angle_alpha   90.00
_cell.angle_beta   90.00
_cell.angle_gamma   90.00
#
_symmetry.space_group_name_H-M   'P 1'
#
loop_
_entity.id
_entity.type
_entity.pdbx_description
1 polymer ?
#
loop_
_entity_poly.entity_id
_entity_poly.type
_entity_poly.pdbx_seq_one_letter_code
_entity_poly.pdbx_strand_id
1 'polypeptide(L)'
;MKKYFFAAFVVLVSAVFFGCYEPSPLYGTWADNNGNKLSFMNDGSFTASIESSEKEIIDYEGTYSVVDNVLVFKYSVEGKSYSINSEWDIRGAMLYLDWITSDTSKHLTLYHTSK
;
A
#
# COMPACT_ATOMS: atom_id res chain seq x y z
N MET A 1 43.02 6.38 24.15
CA MET A 1 42.43 6.57 22.80
C MET A 1 41.59 5.40 22.30
N LYS A 2 41.97 4.12 22.51
CA LYS A 2 41.15 2.95 22.09
C LYS A 2 39.78 2.77 22.79
N LYS A 3 39.61 3.25 24.02
CA LYS A 3 38.39 3.02 24.82
C LYS A 3 37.19 3.90 24.44
N TYR A 4 37.43 5.06 23.82
CA TYR A 4 36.37 5.99 23.41
C TYR A 4 35.73 5.61 22.05
N PHE A 5 36.47 4.87 21.20
CA PHE A 5 35.96 4.39 19.92
C PHE A 5 34.85 3.35 20.07
N PHE A 6 34.95 2.48 21.09
CA PHE A 6 33.94 1.45 21.34
C PHE A 6 32.62 2.04 21.85
N ALA A 7 32.69 3.07 22.70
CA ALA A 7 31.51 3.78 23.20
C ALA A 7 30.78 4.54 22.09
N ALA A 8 31.52 5.18 21.18
CA ALA A 8 30.92 5.90 20.04
C ALA A 8 30.20 4.95 19.06
N PHE A 9 30.72 3.74 18.85
CA PHE A 9 30.08 2.73 17.99
C PHE A 9 28.75 2.23 18.58
N VAL A 10 28.69 2.00 19.89
CA VAL A 10 27.45 1.54 20.57
C VAL A 10 26.35 2.61 20.54
N VAL A 11 26.71 3.90 20.68
CA VAL A 11 25.76 5.02 20.58
C VAL A 11 25.24 5.20 19.14
N LEU A 12 26.11 4.99 18.14
CA LEU A 12 25.71 5.08 16.74
C LEU A 12 24.73 3.97 16.35
N VAL A 13 24.97 2.73 16.78
CA VAL A 13 24.08 1.58 16.50
C VAL A 13 22.72 1.74 17.18
N SER A 14 22.68 2.31 18.39
CA SER A 14 21.41 2.56 19.09
C SER A 14 20.58 3.67 18.44
N ALA A 15 21.21 4.68 17.83
CA ALA A 15 20.50 5.74 17.09
C ALA A 15 19.78 5.24 15.82
N VAL A 16 20.21 4.12 15.22
CA VAL A 16 19.57 3.55 14.02
C VAL A 16 18.21 2.91 14.34
N PHE A 17 17.94 2.57 15.61
CA PHE A 17 16.69 1.93 16.02
C PHE A 17 15.63 2.89 16.61
N PHE A 18 15.94 4.19 16.73
CA PHE A 18 14.98 5.21 17.20
C PHE A 18 14.43 6.10 16.08
N GLY A 19 14.66 5.75 14.81
CA GLY A 19 13.88 6.32 13.73
C GLY A 19 12.42 5.91 13.93
N CYS A 20 11.53 6.86 14.24
CA CYS A 20 10.10 6.62 14.13
C CYS A 20 9.84 6.15 12.69
N TYR A 21 9.48 4.89 12.52
CA TYR A 21 8.98 4.40 11.25
C TYR A 21 7.70 5.15 10.96
N GLU A 22 7.76 6.13 10.06
CA GLU A 22 6.57 6.80 9.55
C GLU A 22 5.93 5.82 8.56
N PRO A 23 4.75 5.25 8.89
CA PRO A 23 4.09 4.35 7.98
C PRO A 23 3.81 5.08 6.67
N SER A 24 3.84 4.34 5.56
CA SER A 24 3.49 4.86 4.23
C SER A 24 2.24 5.75 4.31
N PRO A 25 2.16 6.87 3.57
CA PRO A 25 0.95 7.70 3.55
C PRO A 25 -0.28 6.92 3.07
N LEU A 26 -0.08 5.77 2.41
CA LEU A 26 -1.13 4.84 2.00
C LEU A 26 -1.65 3.96 3.15
N TYR A 27 -0.93 3.84 4.27
CA TYR A 27 -1.26 2.92 5.34
C TYR A 27 -2.68 3.16 5.90
N GLY A 28 -3.39 2.05 6.10
CA GLY A 28 -4.78 2.04 6.56
C GLY A 28 -5.77 1.62 5.47
N THR A 29 -7.05 1.87 5.72
CA THR A 29 -8.15 1.47 4.84
C THR A 29 -8.78 2.68 4.14
N TRP A 30 -9.00 2.53 2.85
CA TRP A 30 -9.59 3.52 1.95
C TRP A 30 -10.82 2.90 1.30
N ALA A 31 -11.94 3.61 1.24
CA ALA A 31 -13.18 3.09 0.66
C ALA A 31 -14.00 4.17 -0.04
N ASP A 32 -14.85 3.77 -0.99
CA ASP A 32 -15.89 4.63 -1.56
C ASP A 32 -17.30 4.21 -1.14
N ASN A 33 -18.31 4.93 -1.63
CA ASN A 33 -19.71 4.66 -1.34
C ASN A 33 -20.31 3.53 -2.21
N ASN A 34 -19.54 2.98 -3.15
CA ASN A 34 -19.96 1.90 -4.05
C ASN A 34 -19.47 0.52 -3.57
N GLY A 35 -18.83 0.46 -2.40
CA GLY A 35 -18.30 -0.78 -1.83
C GLY A 35 -16.88 -1.11 -2.26
N ASN A 36 -16.22 -0.25 -3.05
CA ASN A 36 -14.80 -0.42 -3.37
C ASN A 36 -13.96 -0.08 -2.14
N LYS A 37 -12.96 -0.91 -1.85
CA LYS A 37 -12.11 -0.78 -0.67
C LYS A 37 -10.68 -1.23 -0.96
N LEU A 38 -9.70 -0.51 -0.42
CA LEU A 38 -8.28 -0.89 -0.37
C LEU A 38 -7.75 -0.74 1.05
N SER A 39 -7.12 -1.78 1.57
CA SER A 39 -6.42 -1.75 2.85
C SER A 39 -4.93 -2.00 2.62
N PHE A 40 -4.09 -1.11 3.13
CA PHE A 40 -2.63 -1.19 3.05
C PHE A 40 -2.06 -1.42 4.45
N MET A 41 -1.28 -2.48 4.59
CA MET A 41 -0.69 -2.90 5.85
C MET A 41 0.74 -2.36 5.96
N ASN A 42 1.27 -2.33 7.18
CA ASN A 42 2.62 -1.83 7.45
C ASN A 42 3.74 -2.79 7.01
N ASP A 43 3.40 -4.06 6.74
CA ASP A 43 4.30 -5.12 6.28
C ASP A 43 4.41 -5.19 4.74
N GLY A 44 3.75 -4.30 4.02
CA GLY A 44 3.71 -4.29 2.55
C GLY A 44 2.66 -5.22 1.95
N SER A 45 1.78 -5.83 2.75
CA SER A 45 0.61 -6.54 2.25
C SER A 45 -0.57 -5.60 1.99
N PHE A 46 -1.49 -6.03 1.12
CA PHE A 46 -2.74 -5.33 0.87
C PHE A 46 -3.92 -6.29 0.75
N THR A 47 -5.11 -5.77 1.00
CA THR A 47 -6.37 -6.38 0.54
C THR A 47 -7.19 -5.36 -0.24
N ALA A 48 -7.91 -5.83 -1.25
CA ALA A 48 -8.81 -5.02 -2.05
C ALA A 48 -10.16 -5.73 -2.20
N SER A 49 -11.24 -4.96 -2.20
CA SER A 49 -12.56 -5.42 -2.63
C SER A 49 -13.02 -4.44 -3.70
N ILE A 50 -13.07 -4.88 -4.95
CA ILE A 50 -13.35 -4.00 -6.10
C ILE A 50 -14.56 -4.51 -6.85
N GLU A 51 -15.55 -3.64 -7.06
CA GLU A 51 -16.71 -3.93 -7.87
C GLU A 51 -16.28 -4.12 -9.33
N SER A 52 -16.72 -5.21 -9.94
CA SER A 52 -16.48 -5.53 -11.35
C SER A 52 -17.39 -4.72 -12.28
N SER A 53 -17.24 -4.93 -13.58
CA SER A 53 -18.15 -4.39 -14.60
C SER A 53 -19.58 -4.96 -14.49
N GLU A 54 -19.74 -6.13 -13.87
CA GLU A 54 -21.01 -6.83 -13.69
C GLU A 54 -21.67 -6.55 -12.33
N LYS A 55 -21.10 -5.61 -11.54
CA LYS A 55 -21.52 -5.25 -10.17
C LYS A 55 -21.30 -6.34 -9.13
N GLU A 56 -20.38 -7.26 -9.39
CA GLU A 56 -19.92 -8.23 -8.40
C GLU A 56 -18.71 -7.68 -7.65
N ILE A 57 -18.60 -7.93 -6.35
CA ILE A 57 -17.41 -7.57 -5.59
C ILE A 57 -16.37 -8.68 -5.75
N ILE A 58 -15.19 -8.31 -6.26
CA ILE A 58 -14.04 -9.22 -6.40
C ILE A 58 -13.00 -8.83 -5.34
N ASP A 59 -12.60 -9.81 -4.54
CA ASP A 59 -11.58 -9.65 -3.52
C ASP A 59 -10.18 -10.01 -4.06
N TYR A 60 -9.19 -9.21 -3.68
CA TYR A 60 -7.79 -9.40 -4.01
C TYR A 60 -6.95 -9.32 -2.74
N GLU A 61 -5.91 -10.12 -2.66
CA GLU A 61 -4.92 -10.07 -1.60
C GLU A 61 -3.51 -10.27 -2.16
N GLY A 62 -2.53 -9.64 -1.53
CA GLY A 62 -1.15 -9.78 -1.97
C GLY A 62 -0.22 -8.76 -1.36
N THR A 63 0.76 -8.32 -2.15
CA THR A 63 1.77 -7.33 -1.74
C THR A 63 1.68 -6.08 -2.60
N TYR A 64 1.99 -4.94 -2.01
CA TYR A 64 2.10 -3.68 -2.71
C TYR A 64 3.48 -3.07 -2.50
N SER A 65 3.88 -2.24 -3.45
CA SER A 65 5.09 -1.42 -3.34
C SER A 65 4.87 -0.12 -4.11
N VAL A 66 5.57 0.94 -3.71
CA VAL A 66 5.61 2.20 -4.45
C VAL A 66 6.98 2.31 -5.11
N VAL A 67 7.00 2.42 -6.43
CA VAL A 67 8.21 2.66 -7.23
C VAL A 67 8.02 3.98 -7.96
N ASP A 68 8.84 4.97 -7.60
CA ASP A 68 8.63 6.38 -7.98
C ASP A 68 7.21 6.85 -7.63
N ASN A 69 6.37 7.15 -8.63
CA ASN A 69 4.97 7.56 -8.44
C ASN A 69 3.96 6.47 -8.83
N VAL A 70 4.40 5.21 -8.93
CA VAL A 70 3.57 4.09 -9.35
C VAL A 70 3.37 3.12 -8.20
N LEU A 71 2.11 2.84 -7.88
CA LEU A 71 1.70 1.81 -6.96
C LEU A 71 1.61 0.48 -7.73
N VAL A 72 2.43 -0.48 -7.31
CA VAL A 72 2.55 -1.80 -7.92
C VAL A 72 1.94 -2.81 -6.95
N PHE A 73 0.80 -3.38 -7.35
CA PHE A 73 0.16 -4.50 -6.66
C PHE A 73 0.61 -5.81 -7.30
N LYS A 74 0.86 -6.82 -6.48
CA LYS A 74 1.13 -8.19 -6.90
C LYS A 74 0.23 -9.14 -6.12
N TYR A 75 -0.54 -9.93 -6.84
CA TYR A 75 -1.47 -10.92 -6.27
C TYR A 75 -1.41 -12.23 -7.06
N SER A 76 -1.93 -13.30 -6.48
CA SER A 76 -1.92 -14.63 -7.10
C SER A 76 -3.32 -15.22 -7.12
N VAL A 77 -3.74 -15.75 -8.27
CA VAL A 77 -5.00 -16.48 -8.43
C VAL A 77 -4.67 -17.81 -9.07
N GLU A 78 -5.05 -18.92 -8.43
CA GLU A 78 -4.81 -20.29 -8.91
C GLU A 78 -3.33 -20.57 -9.28
N GLY A 79 -2.39 -19.99 -8.52
CA GLY A 79 -0.96 -20.19 -8.72
C GLY A 79 -0.35 -19.36 -9.86
N LYS A 80 -1.12 -18.48 -10.50
CA LYS A 80 -0.63 -17.50 -11.48
C LYS A 80 -0.48 -16.13 -10.81
N SER A 81 0.67 -15.51 -11.00
CA SER A 81 0.93 -14.16 -10.49
C SER A 81 0.47 -13.09 -11.47
N TYR A 82 -0.23 -12.10 -10.93
CA TYR A 82 -0.73 -10.93 -11.66
C TYR A 82 -0.17 -9.66 -11.02
N SER A 83 -0.17 -8.58 -11.80
CA SER A 83 0.25 -7.28 -11.31
C SER A 83 -0.63 -6.17 -11.86
N ILE A 84 -0.96 -5.21 -10.99
CA ILE A 84 -1.66 -3.98 -11.35
C ILE A 84 -0.69 -2.85 -11.05
N ASN A 85 -0.46 -1.99 -12.04
CA ASN A 85 0.42 -0.82 -11.92
C ASN A 85 -0.42 0.42 -12.14
N SER A 86 -0.41 1.33 -11.19
CA SER A 86 -1.24 2.52 -11.24
C SER A 86 -0.49 3.73 -10.72
N GLU A 87 -0.56 4.84 -11.45
CA GLU A 87 -0.22 6.12 -10.86
C GLU A 87 -1.21 6.43 -9.73
N TRP A 88 -0.72 7.06 -8.67
CA TRP A 88 -1.54 7.39 -7.52
C TRP A 88 -1.30 8.81 -7.05
N ASP A 89 -2.30 9.37 -6.38
CA ASP A 89 -2.23 10.68 -5.74
C ASP A 89 -3.06 10.66 -4.44
N ILE A 90 -2.60 11.37 -3.42
CA ILE A 90 -3.36 11.61 -2.19
C ILE A 90 -3.59 13.11 -2.05
N ARG A 91 -4.85 13.53 -2.01
CA ARG A 91 -5.25 14.92 -1.73
C ARG A 91 -6.12 14.97 -0.50
N GLY A 92 -5.53 15.41 0.61
CA GLY A 92 -6.20 15.39 1.92
C GLY A 92 -6.48 13.96 2.36
N ALA A 93 -7.75 13.60 2.52
CA ALA A 93 -8.18 12.26 2.93
C ALA A 93 -8.69 11.41 1.74
N MET A 94 -8.34 11.78 0.50
CA MET A 94 -8.76 11.06 -0.71
C MET A 94 -7.56 10.46 -1.44
N LEU A 95 -7.66 9.18 -1.78
CA LEU A 95 -6.73 8.43 -2.62
C LEU A 95 -7.33 8.26 -4.02
N TYR A 96 -6.54 8.60 -5.03
CA TYR A 96 -6.88 8.44 -6.44
C TYR A 96 -5.95 7.43 -7.08
N LEU A 97 -6.49 6.47 -7.83
CA LEU A 97 -5.73 5.53 -8.65
C LEU A 97 -6.65 4.83 -9.66
N ASP A 98 -6.07 4.29 -10.72
CA ASP A 98 -6.78 3.42 -11.66
C ASP A 98 -6.59 1.94 -11.29
N TRP A 99 -7.71 1.20 -11.19
CA TRP A 99 -7.72 -0.24 -11.01
C TRP A 99 -8.05 -0.92 -12.34
N ILE A 100 -7.02 -1.47 -12.99
CA ILE A 100 -7.14 -2.06 -14.32
C ILE A 100 -6.69 -3.52 -14.26
N THR A 101 -7.64 -4.43 -14.48
CA THR A 101 -7.46 -5.88 -14.65
C THR A 101 -8.04 -6.31 -16.01
N SER A 102 -8.07 -7.61 -16.30
CA SER A 102 -8.74 -8.15 -17.49
C SER A 102 -10.22 -7.80 -17.57
N ASP A 103 -10.89 -7.75 -16.40
CA ASP A 103 -12.36 -7.71 -16.31
C ASP A 103 -12.88 -6.37 -15.75
N THR A 104 -11.99 -5.55 -15.20
CA THR A 104 -12.33 -4.30 -14.52
C THR A 104 -11.39 -3.18 -14.96
N SER A 105 -11.94 -2.02 -15.31
CA SER A 105 -11.19 -0.79 -15.53
C SER A 105 -11.94 0.35 -14.84
N LYS A 106 -11.44 0.79 -13.68
CA LYS A 106 -12.11 1.82 -12.87
C LYS A 106 -11.12 2.87 -12.38
N HIS A 107 -11.52 4.13 -12.46
CA HIS A 107 -10.88 5.21 -11.71
C HIS A 107 -11.45 5.22 -10.29
N LEU A 108 -10.63 4.93 -9.30
CA LEU A 108 -11.03 4.89 -7.89
C LEU A 108 -10.76 6.25 -7.24
N THR A 109 -11.75 6.72 -6.47
CA THR A 109 -11.61 7.85 -5.55
C THR A 109 -12.06 7.37 -4.17
N LEU A 110 -11.09 7.06 -3.31
CA LEU A 110 -11.33 6.39 -2.04
C LEU A 110 -11.06 7.33 -0.87
N TYR A 111 -11.94 7.34 0.13
CA TYR A 111 -11.78 8.11 1.35
C TYR A 111 -11.05 7.29 2.41
N HIS A 112 -10.15 7.91 3.17
CA HIS A 112 -9.51 7.26 4.31
C HIS A 112 -10.53 7.01 5.42
N THR A 113 -10.69 5.75 5.82
CA THR A 113 -11.71 5.31 6.79
C THR A 113 -11.12 4.75 8.08
N SER A 114 -9.89 4.22 8.06
CA SER A 114 -9.20 3.73 9.25
C SER A 114 -7.69 3.74 9.08
N LYS A 115 -6.95 3.91 10.17
CA LYS A 115 -5.53 3.55 10.30
C LYS A 115 -5.39 2.15 10.90
#